data_AF-A0A3L6J661-F1
#
_entry.id   AF-A0A3L6J661-F1
#
_cell.length_a   1.000
_cell.length_b   1.000
_cell.length_c   1.000
_cell.angle_alpha   90.00
_cell.angle_beta   90.00
_cell.angle_gamma   90.00
#
_symmetry.space_group_name_H-M   'P 1'
#
loop_
_entity.id
_entity.type
_entity.pdbx_description
1 polymer ?
#
loop_
_entity_poly.entity_id
_entity_poly.type
_entity_poly.pdbx_seq_one_letter_code
_entity_poly.pdbx_strand_id
1 'polypeptide(L)'
;MQGLIDIILPGVALTGAIIVVFLYLYLVKGRFRRPEGTKAVDIPSKLRNIKKLADAGKYAAAITLAYRTFEQMCGSKTGSERLVSETAREYLERVLKIMPLDSTAAEEFATIYEEARFSKHEMTRERYESAIRVFTDLYPKIEGSPITTAV
;
A
#
# COMPACT_ATOMS: atom_id res chain seq x y z
N MET A 1 7.37 56.24 -24.69
CA MET A 1 7.97 55.14 -23.89
C MET A 1 7.16 54.76 -22.64
N GLN A 2 6.00 55.36 -22.33
CA GLN A 2 5.18 54.97 -21.16
C GLN A 2 4.26 53.77 -21.43
N GLY A 3 3.56 53.72 -22.57
CA GLY A 3 2.61 52.63 -22.85
C GLY A 3 3.22 51.23 -23.03
N LEU A 4 4.54 51.11 -23.25
CA LEU A 4 5.21 49.81 -23.31
C LEU A 4 5.42 49.22 -21.90
N ILE A 5 5.65 50.07 -20.90
CA ILE A 5 5.89 49.67 -19.51
C ILE A 5 4.58 49.18 -18.88
N ASP A 6 3.45 49.82 -19.20
CA ASP A 6 2.12 49.45 -18.69
C ASP A 6 1.64 48.07 -19.14
N ILE A 7 2.19 47.52 -20.24
CA ILE A 7 1.87 46.17 -20.74
C ILE A 7 2.88 45.14 -20.22
N ILE A 8 4.16 45.50 -20.16
CA ILE A 8 5.23 44.59 -19.72
C ILE A 8 5.13 44.30 -18.21
N LEU A 9 4.81 45.32 -17.40
CA LEU A 9 4.74 45.19 -15.94
C LEU A 9 3.68 44.17 -15.46
N PRO A 10 2.42 44.17 -15.94
CA PRO A 10 1.45 43.14 -15.58
C PRO A 10 1.78 41.77 -16.18
N GLY A 11 2.39 41.73 -17.38
CA GLY A 11 2.81 40.47 -18.00
C GLY A 11 3.87 39.73 -17.18
N VAL A 12 4.87 40.45 -16.66
CA VAL A 12 5.91 39.88 -15.79
C VAL A 12 5.31 39.44 -14.45
N ALA A 13 4.39 40.22 -13.87
CA ALA A 13 3.71 39.88 -12.64
C ALA A 13 2.86 38.61 -12.77
N LEU A 14 2.11 38.45 -13.87
CA LEU A 14 1.30 37.26 -14.14
C LEU A 14 2.20 36.02 -14.30
N THR A 15 3.29 36.16 -15.05
CA THR A 15 4.25 35.07 -15.26
C THR A 15 4.89 34.63 -13.94
N GLY A 16 5.28 35.59 -13.09
CA GLY A 16 5.80 35.31 -11.75
C GLY A 16 4.79 34.59 -10.86
N ALA A 17 3.51 35.01 -10.88
CA ALA A 17 2.44 34.35 -10.13
C ALA A 17 2.23 32.89 -10.57
N ILE A 18 2.26 32.62 -11.88
CA ILE A 18 2.13 31.25 -12.42
C ILE A 18 3.29 30.38 -11.93
N ILE A 19 4.54 30.87 -11.97
CA ILE A 19 5.71 30.13 -11.51
C ILE A 19 5.58 29.81 -10.01
N VAL A 20 5.17 30.78 -9.18
CA VAL A 20 4.98 30.58 -7.74
C VAL A 20 3.90 29.53 -7.46
N VAL A 21 2.79 29.55 -8.19
CA VAL A 21 1.72 28.54 -8.06
C VAL A 21 2.23 27.15 -8.46
N PHE A 22 2.98 27.03 -9.56
CA PHE A 22 3.59 25.76 -9.96
C PHE A 22 4.59 25.24 -8.93
N LEU A 23 5.43 26.12 -8.36
CA LEU A 23 6.42 25.78 -7.35
C LEU A 23 5.75 25.36 -6.04
N TYR A 24 4.68 26.04 -5.64
CA TYR A 24 3.84 25.66 -4.52
C TYR A 24 3.18 24.29 -4.73
N LEU A 25 2.57 24.06 -5.90
CA LEU A 25 2.00 22.76 -6.25
C LEU A 25 3.06 21.66 -6.27
N TYR A 26 4.27 21.95 -6.76
CA TYR A 26 5.37 20.98 -6.78
C TYR A 26 5.83 20.63 -5.35
N LEU A 27 5.99 21.62 -4.48
CA LEU A 27 6.36 21.42 -3.08
C LEU A 27 5.28 20.69 -2.26
N VAL A 28 4.00 21.03 -2.48
CA VAL A 28 2.88 20.39 -1.78
C VAL A 28 2.65 18.96 -2.30
N LYS A 29 2.71 18.76 -3.62
CA LYS A 29 2.54 17.43 -4.24
C LYS A 29 3.71 16.50 -3.95
N GLY A 30 4.92 17.04 -3.78
CA GLY A 30 6.10 16.31 -3.31
C GLY A 30 5.99 15.83 -1.86
N ARG A 31 5.21 16.53 -1.01
CA ARG A 31 4.96 16.10 0.38
C ARG A 31 3.98 14.92 0.51
N PHE A 32 3.20 14.62 -0.52
CA PHE A 32 2.21 13.54 -0.51
C PHE A 32 2.69 12.21 -1.06
N ARG A 33 3.85 12.19 -1.73
CA ARG A 33 4.54 10.95 -2.10
C ARG A 33 5.77 10.81 -1.23
N ARG A 34 5.55 10.51 0.05
CA ARG A 34 6.53 9.68 0.74
C ARG A 34 6.34 8.28 0.15
N PRO A 35 7.27 7.74 -0.67
CA PRO A 35 7.37 6.30 -0.69
C PRO A 35 7.59 5.91 0.77
N GLU A 36 6.80 4.98 1.29
CA GLU A 36 7.03 4.45 2.64
C GLU A 36 8.37 3.73 2.61
N GLY A 37 9.46 4.51 2.67
CA GLY A 37 10.81 4.01 2.52
C GLY A 37 11.05 2.99 3.62
N THR A 38 11.26 1.75 3.19
CA THR A 38 12.22 0.77 3.71
C THR A 38 12.44 0.77 5.23
N LYS A 39 11.41 1.04 6.04
CA LYS A 39 11.43 0.76 7.46
C LYS A 39 11.10 -0.70 7.58
N ALA A 40 12.04 -1.48 8.13
CA ALA A 40 11.80 -2.84 8.55
C ALA A 40 10.39 -2.90 9.15
N VAL A 41 9.51 -3.66 8.51
CA VAL A 41 8.09 -3.70 8.86
C VAL A 41 8.03 -4.06 10.34
N ASP A 42 7.51 -3.16 11.19
CA ASP A 42 7.34 -3.44 12.62
C ASP A 42 6.12 -4.34 12.80
N ILE A 43 6.33 -5.62 12.54
CA ILE A 43 5.30 -6.67 12.55
C ILE A 43 4.68 -6.84 13.93
N PRO A 44 5.43 -6.84 15.05
CA PRO A 44 4.83 -6.90 16.39
C PRO A 44 3.83 -5.76 16.64
N SER A 45 4.17 -4.52 16.26
CA SER A 45 3.25 -3.39 16.42
C SER A 45 2.02 -3.51 15.52
N LYS A 46 2.17 -3.99 14.28
CA LYS A 46 1.05 -4.17 13.35
C LYS A 46 0.12 -5.30 13.79
N LEU A 47 0.65 -6.43 14.22
CA LEU A 47 -0.12 -7.53 14.82
C LEU A 47 -0.92 -7.08 16.04
N ARG A 48 -0.32 -6.27 16.91
CA ARG A 48 -1.03 -5.67 18.06
C ARG A 48 -2.18 -4.78 17.61
N ASN A 49 -2.00 -3.98 16.56
CA ASN A 49 -3.06 -3.12 16.03
C ASN A 49 -4.18 -3.93 15.35
N ILE A 50 -3.84 -4.99 14.62
CA ILE A 50 -4.81 -5.94 14.05
C ILE A 50 -5.66 -6.55 15.16
N LYS A 51 -5.02 -7.03 16.23
CA LYS A 51 -5.72 -7.58 17.39
C LYS A 51 -6.65 -6.55 18.04
N LYS A 52 -6.18 -5.32 18.27
CA LYS A 52 -7.01 -4.23 18.81
C LYS A 52 -8.24 -3.92 17.94
N LEU A 53 -8.10 -3.98 16.62
CA LEU A 53 -9.24 -3.76 15.71
C LEU A 53 -10.25 -4.91 15.82
N ALA A 54 -9.78 -6.15 15.91
CA ALA A 54 -10.63 -7.31 16.11
C ALA A 54 -11.33 -7.29 17.48
N ASP A 55 -10.62 -6.91 18.55
CA ASP A 55 -11.19 -6.75 19.89
C ASP A 55 -12.28 -5.67 19.93
N ALA A 56 -12.20 -4.67 19.03
CA ALA A 56 -13.23 -3.65 18.84
C ALA A 56 -14.37 -4.06 17.89
N GLY A 57 -14.42 -5.33 17.46
CA GLY A 57 -15.41 -5.86 16.51
C GLY A 57 -15.20 -5.41 15.06
N LYS A 58 -14.11 -4.69 14.76
CA LYS A 58 -13.82 -4.16 13.41
C LYS A 58 -13.04 -5.17 12.57
N TYR A 59 -13.62 -6.35 12.36
CA TYR A 59 -12.98 -7.48 11.67
C TYR A 59 -12.53 -7.15 10.25
N ALA A 60 -13.37 -6.48 9.45
CA ALA A 60 -13.01 -6.08 8.08
C ALA A 60 -11.77 -5.16 8.02
N ALA A 61 -11.68 -4.22 8.97
CA ALA A 61 -10.53 -3.32 9.08
C ALA A 61 -9.27 -4.06 9.53
N ALA A 62 -9.41 -5.04 10.43
CA ALA A 62 -8.31 -5.88 10.89
C ALA A 62 -7.73 -6.73 9.74
N ILE A 63 -8.59 -7.36 8.93
CA ILE A 63 -8.20 -8.14 7.74
C ILE A 63 -7.50 -7.24 6.72
N THR A 64 -8.05 -6.05 6.45
CA THR A 64 -7.45 -5.07 5.54
C THR A 64 -6.04 -4.68 5.98
N LEU A 65 -5.84 -4.46 7.29
CA LEU A 65 -4.54 -4.12 7.85
C LEU A 65 -3.55 -5.30 7.76
N ALA A 66 -4.02 -6.53 8.00
CA ALA A 66 -3.22 -7.74 7.84
C ALA A 66 -2.74 -7.89 6.38
N TYR A 67 -3.65 -7.74 5.41
CA TYR A 67 -3.31 -7.86 3.99
C TYR A 67 -2.32 -6.78 3.53
N ARG A 68 -2.51 -5.53 3.96
CA ARG A 68 -1.53 -4.46 3.68
C ARG A 68 -0.16 -4.75 4.29
N THR A 69 -0.12 -5.37 5.47
CA THR A 69 1.14 -5.77 6.09
C THR A 69 1.83 -6.84 5.27
N PHE A 70 1.07 -7.81 4.75
CA PHE A 70 1.58 -8.80 3.79
C PHE A 70 2.15 -8.14 2.53
N GLU A 71 1.42 -7.21 1.91
CA GLU A 71 1.90 -6.47 0.73
C GLU A 71 3.21 -5.73 1.02
N GLN A 72 3.33 -5.09 2.19
CA GLN A 72 4.56 -4.39 2.58
C GLN A 72 5.73 -5.34 2.80
N MET A 73 5.51 -6.52 3.40
CA MET A 73 6.57 -7.51 3.56
C MET A 73 7.05 -8.04 2.21
N CYS A 74 6.11 -8.42 1.34
CA CYS A 74 6.41 -8.90 -0.01
C CYS A 74 7.12 -7.83 -0.83
N GLY A 75 6.65 -6.58 -0.78
CA GLY A 75 7.29 -5.44 -1.45
C GLY A 75 8.69 -5.16 -0.92
N SER A 76 8.89 -5.20 0.40
CA SER A 76 10.21 -5.01 1.02
C SER A 76 11.19 -6.12 0.66
N LYS A 77 10.73 -7.36 0.45
CA LYS A 77 11.58 -8.49 0.06
C LYS A 77 11.88 -8.52 -1.43
N THR A 78 10.87 -8.34 -2.27
CA THR A 78 11.01 -8.38 -3.74
C THR A 78 11.56 -7.07 -4.32
N GLY A 79 11.62 -6.00 -3.51
CA GLY A 79 11.92 -4.64 -3.99
C GLY A 79 10.81 -4.05 -4.85
N SER A 80 9.63 -4.68 -4.87
CA SER A 80 8.55 -4.31 -5.78
C SER A 80 7.23 -4.17 -5.04
N GLU A 81 6.89 -2.92 -4.72
CA GLU A 81 5.61 -2.55 -4.13
C GLU A 81 4.47 -2.71 -5.12
N ARG A 82 3.24 -2.75 -4.59
CA ARG A 82 2.02 -2.79 -5.40
C ARG A 82 1.79 -1.44 -6.09
N LEU A 83 1.54 -1.46 -7.39
CA LEU A 83 1.20 -0.25 -8.14
C LEU A 83 -0.23 0.20 -7.86
N VAL A 84 -0.50 1.50 -7.95
CA VAL A 84 -1.85 2.07 -7.70
C VAL A 84 -2.89 1.53 -8.70
N SER A 85 -2.47 1.25 -9.92
CA SER A 85 -3.31 0.67 -10.98
C SER A 85 -3.44 -0.85 -10.90
N GLU A 86 -2.65 -1.50 -10.05
CA GLU A 86 -2.57 -2.96 -9.96
C GLU A 86 -3.59 -3.47 -8.95
N THR A 87 -4.34 -4.50 -9.35
CA THR A 87 -5.28 -5.21 -8.47
C THR A 87 -4.54 -6.07 -7.45
N ALA A 88 -5.25 -6.52 -6.41
CA ALA A 88 -4.64 -7.36 -5.38
C ALA A 88 -4.16 -8.70 -5.96
N ARG A 89 -4.92 -9.25 -6.92
CA ARG A 89 -4.60 -10.50 -7.61
C ARG A 89 -3.41 -10.36 -8.55
N GLU A 90 -3.37 -9.31 -9.37
CA GLU A 90 -2.22 -9.05 -10.25
C GLU A 90 -0.92 -8.89 -9.45
N TYR A 91 -0.98 -8.15 -8.33
CA TYR A 91 0.14 -8.02 -7.42
C TYR A 91 0.58 -9.38 -6.86
N LEU A 92 -0.38 -10.18 -6.40
CA LEU A 92 -0.12 -11.51 -5.83
C LEU A 92 0.55 -12.44 -6.85
N GLU A 93 0.04 -12.48 -8.08
CA GLU A 93 0.59 -13.29 -9.17
C GLU A 93 2.05 -12.93 -9.44
N ARG A 94 2.37 -11.64 -9.42
CA ARG A 94 3.74 -11.15 -9.59
C ARG A 94 4.65 -11.54 -8.42
N VAL A 95 4.16 -11.44 -7.18
CA VAL A 95 4.91 -11.88 -5.99
C VAL A 95 5.17 -13.38 -6.03
N LEU A 96 4.19 -14.19 -6.42
CA LEU A 96 4.31 -15.66 -6.52
C LEU A 96 5.32 -16.11 -7.59
N LYS A 97 5.57 -15.29 -8.62
CA LYS A 97 6.63 -15.55 -9.62
C LYS A 97 8.03 -15.36 -9.06
N ILE A 98 8.19 -14.50 -8.05
CA ILE A 98 9.50 -14.11 -7.49
C ILE A 98 9.82 -14.88 -6.20
N MET A 99 8.78 -15.14 -5.40
CA MET A 99 8.88 -15.81 -4.11
C MET A 99 8.10 -17.13 -4.13
N PRO A 100 8.70 -18.25 -3.68
CA PRO A 100 8.03 -19.54 -3.60
C PRO A 100 7.08 -19.59 -2.39
N LEU A 101 6.02 -18.80 -2.42
CA LEU A 101 4.93 -18.88 -1.45
C LEU A 101 3.90 -19.92 -1.88
N ASP A 102 3.11 -20.37 -0.91
CA ASP A 102 1.96 -21.22 -1.16
C ASP A 102 0.86 -20.41 -1.88
N SER A 103 0.68 -20.68 -3.18
CA SER A 103 -0.26 -19.96 -4.03
C SER A 103 -1.69 -20.09 -3.53
N THR A 104 -2.10 -21.27 -3.05
CA THR A 104 -3.45 -21.53 -2.57
C THR A 104 -3.75 -20.69 -1.33
N ALA A 105 -2.82 -20.67 -0.36
CA ALA A 105 -2.96 -19.86 0.84
C ALA A 105 -2.96 -18.34 0.50
N ALA A 106 -2.10 -17.91 -0.42
CA ALA A 106 -2.00 -16.52 -0.84
C ALA A 106 -3.28 -16.03 -1.56
N GLU A 107 -3.88 -16.87 -2.41
CA GLU A 107 -5.14 -16.60 -3.12
C GLU A 107 -6.35 -16.61 -2.19
N GLU A 108 -6.39 -17.53 -1.22
CA GLU A 108 -7.42 -17.54 -0.17
C GLU A 108 -7.38 -16.23 0.62
N PHE A 109 -6.17 -15.78 0.99
CA PHE A 109 -6.02 -14.52 1.71
C PHE A 109 -6.49 -13.30 0.90
N ALA A 110 -6.16 -13.26 -0.40
CA ALA A 110 -6.63 -12.23 -1.31
C ALA A 110 -8.16 -12.22 -1.43
N THR A 111 -8.78 -13.40 -1.47
CA THR A 111 -10.24 -13.53 -1.53
C THR A 111 -10.92 -13.00 -0.26
N ILE A 112 -10.42 -13.38 0.92
CA ILE A 112 -10.95 -12.88 2.19
C ILE A 112 -10.75 -11.36 2.32
N TYR A 113 -9.64 -10.84 1.82
CA TYR A 113 -9.38 -9.40 1.75
C TYR A 113 -10.34 -8.66 0.80
N GLU A 114 -10.59 -9.20 -0.39
CA GLU A 114 -11.55 -8.64 -1.34
C GLU A 114 -12.95 -8.60 -0.74
N GLU A 115 -13.36 -9.68 -0.07
CA GLU A 115 -14.61 -9.74 0.69
C GLU A 115 -14.63 -8.65 1.78
N ALA A 116 -13.58 -8.52 2.58
CA ALA A 116 -13.48 -7.49 3.62
C ALA A 116 -13.52 -6.05 3.10
N ARG A 117 -13.04 -5.82 1.88
CA ARG A 117 -12.93 -4.48 1.29
C ARG A 117 -14.17 -4.07 0.51
N PHE A 118 -14.81 -5.02 -0.17
CA PHE A 118 -15.91 -4.73 -1.09
C PHE A 118 -17.27 -5.23 -0.61
N SER A 119 -17.32 -6.15 0.36
CA SER A 119 -18.58 -6.58 0.95
C SER A 119 -19.21 -5.46 1.76
N LYS A 120 -20.53 -5.33 1.63
CA LYS A 120 -21.36 -4.44 2.46
C LYS A 120 -21.83 -5.14 3.74
N HIS A 121 -21.63 -6.46 3.84
CA HIS A 121 -22.02 -7.25 5.00
C HIS A 121 -20.97 -7.16 6.09
N GLU A 122 -21.43 -7.24 7.34
CA GLU A 122 -20.54 -7.28 8.49
C GLU A 122 -19.68 -8.54 8.44
N MET A 123 -18.38 -8.37 8.58
CA MET A 123 -17.44 -9.48 8.50
C MET A 123 -17.50 -10.30 9.79
N THR A 124 -17.60 -11.62 9.66
CA THR A 124 -17.70 -12.49 10.84
C THR A 124 -16.34 -12.72 11.50
N ARG A 125 -16.37 -13.13 12.76
CA ARG A 125 -15.16 -13.47 13.51
C ARG A 125 -14.43 -14.66 12.90
N GLU A 126 -15.17 -15.65 12.39
CA GLU A 126 -14.61 -16.85 11.78
C GLU A 126 -13.79 -16.49 10.53
N ARG A 127 -14.30 -15.56 9.71
CA ARG A 127 -13.56 -15.05 8.55
C ARG A 127 -12.29 -14.32 8.93
N TYR A 128 -12.33 -13.52 10.00
CA TYR A 128 -11.14 -12.90 10.55
C TYR A 128 -10.13 -13.94 11.05
N GLU A 129 -10.56 -14.95 11.80
CA GLU A 129 -9.67 -15.99 12.31
C GLU A 129 -9.02 -16.79 11.16
N SER A 130 -9.76 -17.11 10.10
CA SER A 130 -9.21 -17.68 8.88
C SER A 130 -8.16 -16.77 8.23
N ALA A 131 -8.45 -15.48 8.09
CA ALA A 131 -7.51 -14.52 7.50
C ALA A 131 -6.20 -14.42 8.30
N ILE A 132 -6.28 -14.39 9.63
CA ILE A 132 -5.11 -14.32 10.49
C ILE A 132 -4.34 -15.62 10.48
N ARG A 133 -5.01 -16.77 10.47
CA ARG A 133 -4.34 -18.06 10.33
C ARG A 133 -3.49 -18.11 9.06
N VAL A 134 -4.08 -17.78 7.92
CA VAL A 134 -3.38 -17.73 6.63
C VAL A 134 -2.22 -16.72 6.67
N PHE A 135 -2.42 -15.53 7.24
CA PHE A 135 -1.35 -14.55 7.40
C PHE A 135 -0.19 -15.10 8.25
N THR A 136 -0.48 -15.78 9.35
CA THR A 136 0.53 -16.31 10.27
C THR A 136 1.28 -17.50 9.65
N ASP A 137 0.63 -18.27 8.80
CA ASP A 137 1.24 -19.37 8.04
C ASP A 137 2.14 -18.87 6.90
N LEU A 138 1.76 -17.76 6.26
CA LEU A 138 2.56 -17.11 5.21
C LEU A 138 3.74 -16.31 5.78
N TYR A 139 3.58 -15.72 6.97
CA TYR A 139 4.59 -14.88 7.62
C TYR A 139 6.01 -15.47 7.65
N PRO A 140 6.25 -16.68 8.23
CA PRO A 140 7.60 -17.24 8.30
C PRO A 140 8.16 -17.59 6.91
N LYS A 141 7.30 -17.91 5.94
CA LYS A 141 7.70 -18.22 4.56
C LYS A 141 8.17 -16.97 3.82
N ILE A 142 7.63 -15.79 4.14
CA ILE A 142 8.08 -14.51 3.57
C ILE A 142 9.39 -14.06 4.20
N GLU A 143 9.52 -14.21 5.53
CA GLU A 143 10.74 -13.83 6.25
C GLU A 143 11.92 -14.73 5.86
N GLY A 144 11.68 -16.04 5.76
CA GLY A 144 12.66 -17.06 5.39
C GLY A 144 12.81 -17.36 3.90
N SER A 145 11.99 -16.79 3.01
CA SER A 145 12.09 -17.07 1.56
C SER A 145 13.38 -16.51 0.97
N PRO A 146 14.20 -17.34 0.30
CA PRO A 146 15.19 -16.84 -0.63
C PRO A 146 14.48 -16.22 -1.85
N ILE A 147 14.96 -15.08 -2.32
CA ILE A 147 14.47 -14.48 -3.56
C ILE A 147 14.95 -15.37 -4.71
N THR A 148 14.03 -15.97 -5.47
CA THR A 148 14.39 -16.71 -6.68
C THR A 148 14.77 -15.69 -7.74
N THR A 149 16.07 -15.43 -7.86
CA THR A 149 16.60 -14.56 -8.92
C THR A 149 16.57 -15.37 -10.21
N ALA A 150 15.51 -15.21 -11.01
CA ALA A 150 15.52 -15.71 -12.38
C ALA A 150 16.48 -14.83 -13.19
N VAL A 151 17.58 -15.42 -13.63
CA VAL A 151 18.56 -14.87 -14.58
C VAL A 151 17.95 -14.89 -15.98
#